data_AF-A0A3B9GS79-F1
#
_entry.id   AF-A0A3B9GS79-F1
#
_cell.length_a   1.000
_cell.length_b   1.000
_cell.length_c   1.000
_cell.angle_alpha   90.00
_cell.angle_beta   90.00
_cell.angle_gamma   90.00
#
_symmetry.space_group_name_H-M   'P 1'
#
loop_
_entity.id
_entity.type
_entity.pdbx_description
1 polymer ?
#
loop_
_entity_poly.entity_id
_entity_poly.type
_entity_poly.pdbx_seq_one_letter_code
_entity_poly.pdbx_strand_id
1 'polypeptide(L)'
;MLLTAASMAFFFTACSSDDDKDDDGGNAQVTTTFSDLVDTGSALTFSYTQTTDGMSIVTTETYGYSGSTITSHTTVTEYPSESIAAEIKSGLEADTEAMQDIESISASGKKLTITYKASTYADMTKEMVSTVYQIMKENSKDKK
;
A
#
# COMPACT_ATOMS: atom_id res chain seq x y z
N MET A 1 -3.79 7.30 -17.41
CA MET A 1 -3.44 7.40 -15.98
C MET A 1 -2.93 6.04 -15.55
N LEU A 2 -1.60 5.86 -15.54
CA LEU A 2 -1.03 4.71 -14.86
C LEU A 2 -1.40 4.90 -13.37
N LEU A 3 -2.18 3.98 -12.79
CA LEU A 3 -2.10 3.73 -11.35
C LEU A 3 -0.66 3.31 -11.14
N THR A 4 0.20 4.28 -10.84
CA THR A 4 1.61 4.04 -10.64
C THR A 4 1.69 3.04 -9.51
N ALA A 5 2.38 1.95 -9.81
CA ALA A 5 2.87 0.95 -8.88
C ALA A 5 3.71 1.55 -7.72
N ALA A 6 3.67 2.87 -7.48
CA ALA A 6 4.42 3.59 -6.46
C ALA A 6 4.10 3.05 -5.05
N SER A 7 2.83 2.76 -4.72
CA SER A 7 2.49 2.17 -3.42
C SER A 7 2.99 0.72 -3.26
N MET A 8 3.21 -0.01 -4.36
CA MET A 8 3.83 -1.35 -4.33
C MET A 8 5.36 -1.29 -4.43
N ALA A 9 5.92 -0.24 -5.03
CA ALA A 9 7.36 -0.07 -5.24
C ALA A 9 8.11 0.34 -3.96
N PHE A 10 7.42 0.96 -2.99
CA PHE A 10 8.04 1.30 -1.69
C PHE A 10 8.54 0.08 -0.90
N PHE A 11 8.08 -1.14 -1.23
CA PHE A 11 8.51 -2.37 -0.57
C PHE A 11 9.61 -3.15 -1.32
N PHE A 12 9.90 -2.81 -2.57
CA PHE A 12 10.93 -3.51 -3.36
C PHE A 12 12.28 -2.79 -3.40
N THR A 13 12.33 -1.49 -3.09
CA THR A 13 13.58 -0.70 -3.26
C THR A 13 14.41 -0.60 -1.97
N ALA A 14 13.89 -0.99 -0.81
CA ALA A 14 14.61 -0.82 0.47
C ALA A 14 15.69 -1.89 0.78
N CYS A 15 15.95 -2.85 -0.13
CA CYS A 15 17.08 -3.79 -0.02
C CYS A 15 17.89 -3.92 -1.32
N SER A 16 18.11 -2.81 -2.04
CA SER A 16 19.08 -2.76 -3.13
C SER A 16 20.14 -1.72 -2.81
N SER A 17 20.93 -1.99 -1.78
CA SER A 17 22.19 -1.29 -1.53
C SER A 17 23.26 -2.33 -1.25
N ASP A 18 23.63 -3.09 -2.27
CA ASP A 18 24.87 -3.87 -2.34
C ASP A 18 25.27 -3.82 -3.82
N ASP A 19 26.34 -3.13 -4.21
CA ASP A 19 27.74 -3.51 -4.00
C ASP A 19 27.95 -5.02 -4.13
N ASP A 20 28.21 -5.44 -5.36
CA ASP A 20 29.10 -6.53 -5.76
C ASP A 20 29.11 -7.82 -4.89
N LYS A 21 28.29 -8.81 -5.26
CA LYS A 21 28.73 -10.11 -5.82
C LYS A 21 27.63 -11.18 -5.73
N ASP A 22 27.67 -12.04 -6.74
CA ASP A 22 27.01 -13.34 -6.87
C ASP A 22 26.56 -13.98 -5.55
N ASP A 23 25.25 -14.18 -5.38
CA ASP A 23 24.73 -15.27 -4.57
C ASP A 23 23.35 -15.71 -5.07
N ASP A 24 23.10 -17.00 -4.95
CA ASP A 24 22.18 -17.77 -5.78
C ASP A 24 20.71 -17.30 -5.75
N GLY A 25 20.05 -17.42 -6.92
CA GLY A 25 18.67 -17.05 -7.18
C GLY A 25 17.62 -17.79 -6.35
N GLY A 26 17.52 -17.44 -5.06
CA GLY A 26 16.36 -17.66 -4.22
C GLY A 26 15.35 -16.55 -4.48
N ASN A 27 14.47 -16.73 -5.47
CA ASN A 27 13.34 -15.82 -5.66
C ASN A 27 12.42 -15.98 -4.44
N ALA A 28 12.56 -15.11 -3.44
CA ALA A 28 11.72 -15.15 -2.24
C ALA A 28 10.25 -15.13 -2.68
N GLN A 29 9.52 -16.21 -2.38
CA GLN A 29 8.15 -16.35 -2.86
C GLN A 29 7.24 -15.40 -2.07
N VAL A 30 6.87 -14.28 -2.69
CA VAL A 30 5.91 -13.35 -2.11
C VAL A 30 4.52 -13.93 -2.27
N THR A 31 3.84 -14.20 -1.16
CA THR A 31 2.42 -14.57 -1.15
C THR A 31 1.59 -13.37 -0.76
N THR A 32 0.49 -13.12 -1.48
CA THR A 32 -0.44 -12.03 -1.13
C THR A 32 -1.83 -12.61 -0.90
N THR A 33 -2.45 -12.25 0.21
CA THR A 33 -3.82 -12.63 0.56
C THR A 33 -4.66 -11.38 0.73
N PHE A 34 -5.90 -11.37 0.21
CA PHE A 34 -6.81 -10.22 0.26
C PHE A 34 -8.00 -10.53 1.15
N SER A 35 -8.42 -9.55 1.96
CA SER A 35 -9.75 -9.55 2.57
C SER A 35 -10.82 -9.38 1.50
N ASP A 36 -12.08 -9.58 1.88
CA ASP A 36 -13.19 -9.10 1.07
C ASP A 36 -13.27 -7.56 1.10
N LEU A 37 -13.78 -7.01 0.01
CA LEU A 37 -14.08 -5.58 -0.10
C LEU A 37 -15.36 -5.30 0.70
N VAL A 38 -15.28 -4.34 1.62
CA VAL A 38 -16.40 -3.92 2.47
C VAL A 38 -16.90 -2.57 1.97
N ASP A 39 -18.18 -2.50 1.56
CA ASP A 39 -18.88 -1.25 1.24
C ASP A 39 -19.87 -0.90 2.35
N THR A 40 -19.68 0.26 2.96
CA THR A 40 -20.53 0.80 4.04
C THR A 40 -21.49 1.90 3.55
N GLY A 41 -21.49 2.20 2.26
CA GLY A 41 -22.17 3.37 1.69
C GLY A 41 -21.30 4.62 1.76
N SER A 42 -20.70 4.95 2.91
CA SER A 42 -19.79 6.10 3.07
C SER A 42 -18.31 5.76 2.87
N ALA A 43 -17.95 4.47 2.83
CA ALA A 43 -16.57 4.05 2.60
C ALA A 43 -16.48 2.70 1.90
N LEU A 44 -15.42 2.54 1.10
CA LEU A 44 -14.92 1.26 0.62
C LEU A 44 -13.62 0.93 1.36
N THR A 45 -13.57 -0.25 1.99
CA THR A 45 -12.40 -0.71 2.75
C THR A 45 -12.02 -2.12 2.33
N PHE A 46 -10.73 -2.37 2.14
CA PHE A 46 -10.17 -3.71 1.99
C PHE A 46 -8.78 -3.76 2.61
N SER A 47 -8.32 -4.96 2.93
CA SER A 47 -6.95 -5.19 3.37
C SER A 47 -6.30 -6.30 2.58
N TYR A 48 -4.97 -6.31 2.58
CA TYR A 48 -4.19 -7.40 2.05
C TYR A 48 -2.95 -7.63 2.90
N THR A 49 -2.51 -8.88 2.94
CA THR A 49 -1.30 -9.30 3.64
C THR A 49 -0.31 -9.83 2.63
N GLN A 50 0.86 -9.19 2.57
CA GLN A 50 2.02 -9.69 1.83
C GLN A 50 2.92 -10.45 2.79
N THR A 51 3.31 -11.68 2.42
CA THR A 51 4.22 -12.50 3.21
C THR A 51 5.41 -12.93 2.38
N THR A 52 6.62 -12.67 2.91
CA THR A 52 7.92 -13.00 2.31
C THR A 52 8.81 -13.54 3.42
N ASP A 53 9.40 -14.72 3.23
CA ASP A 53 10.35 -15.34 4.18
C ASP A 53 9.87 -15.38 5.64
N GLY A 54 8.57 -15.62 5.83
CA GLY A 54 7.93 -15.69 7.16
C GLY A 54 7.64 -14.33 7.81
N MET A 55 7.96 -13.21 7.14
CA MET A 55 7.54 -11.87 7.54
C MET A 55 6.25 -11.48 6.84
N SER A 56 5.28 -10.96 7.60
CA SER A 56 4.01 -10.49 7.06
C SER A 56 3.85 -8.98 7.26
N ILE A 57 3.37 -8.32 6.22
CA ILE A 57 2.99 -6.91 6.22
C ILE A 57 1.51 -6.84 5.88
N VAL A 58 0.73 -6.18 6.73
CA VAL A 58 -0.72 -6.02 6.53
C VAL A 58 -1.01 -4.59 6.15
N THR A 59 -1.61 -4.37 4.98
CA THR A 59 -2.05 -3.04 4.55
C THR A 59 -3.56 -3.00 4.48
N THR A 60 -4.16 -1.97 5.09
CA THR A 60 -5.59 -1.67 4.98
C THR A 60 -5.76 -0.37 4.22
N GLU A 61 -6.57 -0.43 3.16
CA GLU A 61 -6.95 0.65 2.27
C GLU A 61 -8.36 1.10 2.63
N THR A 62 -8.57 2.40 2.87
CA THR A 62 -9.90 2.96 3.14
C THR A 62 -10.13 4.20 2.29
N TYR A 63 -11.17 4.14 1.45
CA TYR A 63 -11.63 5.24 0.62
C TYR A 63 -12.95 5.76 1.18
N GLY A 64 -12.98 6.99 1.68
CA GLY A 64 -14.20 7.66 2.14
C GLY A 64 -14.89 8.40 1.00
N TYR A 65 -16.22 8.41 1.02
CA TYR A 65 -17.07 8.97 -0.03
C TYR A 65 -18.12 9.92 0.52
N SER A 66 -18.40 10.98 -0.23
CA SER A 66 -19.62 11.75 -0.15
C SER A 66 -20.34 11.68 -1.49
N GLY A 67 -21.42 10.89 -1.55
CA GLY A 67 -22.05 10.53 -2.82
C GLY A 67 -21.10 9.70 -3.69
N SER A 68 -20.76 10.21 -4.87
CA SER A 68 -19.84 9.57 -5.82
C SER A 68 -18.39 10.06 -5.73
N THR A 69 -18.11 11.05 -4.89
CA THR A 69 -16.81 11.71 -4.81
C THR A 69 -16.00 11.17 -3.62
N ILE A 70 -14.74 10.83 -3.86
CA ILE A 70 -13.80 10.48 -2.79
C ILE A 70 -13.48 11.74 -1.98
N THR A 71 -13.66 11.66 -0.67
CA THR A 71 -13.36 12.74 0.28
C THR A 71 -12.15 12.45 1.15
N SER A 72 -11.73 11.19 1.21
CA SER A 72 -10.53 10.78 1.94
C SER A 72 -10.01 9.46 1.39
N HIS A 73 -8.70 9.28 1.45
CA HIS A 73 -8.07 8.00 1.23
C HIS A 73 -6.98 7.82 2.28
N THR A 74 -7.07 6.73 3.03
CA THR A 74 -6.13 6.41 4.11
C THR A 74 -5.60 4.99 3.91
N THR A 75 -4.29 4.84 4.03
CA THR A 75 -3.62 3.56 4.19
C THR A 75 -3.12 3.41 5.61
N VAL A 76 -3.34 2.21 6.17
CA VAL A 76 -2.72 1.77 7.42
C VAL A 76 -1.93 0.51 7.14
N THR A 77 -0.61 0.59 7.31
CA THR A 77 0.28 -0.54 7.12
C THR A 77 0.90 -0.97 8.45
N GLU A 78 0.73 -2.23 8.81
CA GLU A 78 1.36 -2.85 9.96
C GLU A 78 2.61 -3.63 9.54
N TYR A 79 3.75 -3.21 10.08
CA TYR A 79 5.07 -3.76 9.82
C TYR A 79 5.49 -4.77 10.90
N PRO A 80 6.51 -5.61 10.64
CA PRO A 80 7.01 -6.57 11.63
C PRO A 80 7.50 -5.92 12.93
N SER A 81 8.06 -4.71 12.85
CA SER A 81 8.56 -3.95 13.99
C SER A 81 8.27 -2.45 13.86
N GLU A 82 8.33 -1.75 15.00
CA GLU A 82 8.21 -0.29 15.06
C GLU A 82 9.39 0.41 14.37
N SER A 83 10.59 -0.15 14.45
CA SER A 83 11.77 0.41 13.78
C SER A 83 11.59 0.48 12.27
N ILE A 84 11.03 -0.56 11.65
CA ILE A 84 10.76 -0.59 10.21
C ILE A 84 9.69 0.45 9.85
N ALA A 85 8.61 0.55 10.62
CA ALA A 85 7.57 1.56 10.38
C ALA A 85 8.12 3.00 10.45
N ALA A 86 9.02 3.27 11.42
CA ALA A 86 9.67 4.57 11.56
C ALA A 86 10.67 4.86 10.43
N GLU A 87 11.42 3.86 9.99
CA GLU A 87 12.37 3.97 8.87
C GLU A 87 11.65 4.29 7.55
N ILE A 88 10.58 3.54 7.23
CA ILE A 88 9.77 3.81 6.04
C ILE A 88 9.12 5.19 6.10
N LYS A 89 8.62 5.62 7.27
CA LYS A 89 8.13 7.00 7.45
C LYS A 89 9.21 8.03 7.09
N SER A 90 10.41 7.87 7.63
CA SER A 90 11.51 8.79 7.38
C SER A 90 11.93 8.80 5.91
N GLY A 91 11.92 7.64 5.24
CA GLY A 91 12.20 7.53 3.80
C GLY A 91 11.15 8.25 2.95
N LEU A 92 9.87 8.06 3.26
CA LEU A 92 8.76 8.76 2.59
C LEU A 92 8.84 10.28 2.80
N GLU A 93 9.13 10.74 4.00
CA GLU A 93 9.25 12.18 4.30
C GLU A 93 10.44 12.83 3.58
N ALA A 94 11.50 12.07 3.30
CA ALA A 94 12.64 12.53 2.51
C ALA A 94 12.34 12.53 0.99
N ASP A 95 11.39 11.72 0.54
CA ASP A 95 10.97 11.64 -0.85
C ASP A 95 9.94 12.74 -1.19
N THR A 96 10.42 13.83 -1.76
CA THR A 96 9.59 14.97 -2.15
C THR A 96 8.54 14.63 -3.20
N GLU A 97 8.76 13.62 -4.05
CA GLU A 97 7.78 13.20 -5.06
C GLU A 97 6.64 12.42 -4.40
N ALA A 98 6.97 11.46 -3.54
CA ALA A 98 5.97 10.71 -2.78
C ALA A 98 5.10 11.60 -1.88
N MET A 99 5.70 12.65 -1.31
CA MET A 99 4.98 13.60 -0.46
C MET A 99 4.03 14.53 -1.22
N GLN A 100 4.05 14.59 -2.55
CA GLN A 100 3.15 15.48 -3.31
C GLN A 100 1.69 15.10 -3.15
N ASP A 101 1.39 13.81 -3.05
CA ASP A 101 0.04 13.27 -2.92
C ASP A 101 -0.38 13.01 -1.47
N ILE A 102 0.56 13.13 -0.52
CA ILE A 102 0.32 12.87 0.90
C ILE A 102 -0.16 14.16 1.59
N GLU A 103 -1.28 14.06 2.30
CA GLU A 103 -1.78 15.11 3.20
C GLU A 103 -1.14 14.99 4.58
N SER A 104 -1.03 13.77 5.12
CA SER A 104 -0.35 13.52 6.39
C SER A 104 0.23 12.10 6.46
N ILE A 105 1.30 11.95 7.24
CA ILE A 105 1.95 10.67 7.52
C ILE A 105 2.29 10.58 9.02
N SER A 106 2.00 9.45 9.63
CA SER A 106 2.31 9.20 11.04
C SER A 106 2.67 7.74 11.28
N ALA A 107 3.54 7.49 12.26
CA ALA A 107 3.90 6.15 12.71
C ALA A 107 3.60 6.03 14.21
N SER A 108 2.97 4.94 14.62
CA SER A 108 2.69 4.63 16.01
C SER A 108 2.84 3.13 16.25
N GLY A 109 3.83 2.76 17.05
CA GLY A 109 4.25 1.36 17.18
C GLY A 109 4.58 0.77 15.81
N LYS A 110 4.00 -0.39 15.50
CA LYS A 110 4.21 -1.10 14.23
C LYS A 110 3.42 -0.52 13.04
N LYS A 111 2.60 0.51 13.25
CA LYS A 111 1.65 1.00 12.25
C LYS A 111 2.12 2.31 11.64
N LEU A 112 2.19 2.33 10.32
CA LEU A 112 2.30 3.54 9.50
C LEU A 112 0.92 3.91 8.98
N THR A 113 0.50 5.14 9.19
CA THR A 113 -0.75 5.68 8.65
C THR A 113 -0.43 6.82 7.70
N ILE A 114 -0.91 6.72 6.46
CA ILE A 114 -0.80 7.76 5.45
C ILE A 114 -2.21 8.19 5.06
N THR A 115 -2.46 9.49 5.07
CA THR A 115 -3.67 10.08 4.50
C THR A 115 -3.27 10.84 3.24
N TYR A 116 -3.93 10.52 2.14
CA TYR A 116 -3.68 11.14 0.85
C TYR A 116 -4.64 12.30 0.60
N LYS A 117 -4.20 13.26 -0.20
CA LYS A 117 -5.03 14.38 -0.63
C LYS A 117 -6.20 13.85 -1.46
N ALA A 118 -7.41 14.23 -1.11
CA ALA A 118 -8.60 13.84 -1.87
C ALA A 118 -8.52 14.26 -3.35
N SER A 119 -7.81 15.36 -3.66
CA SER A 119 -7.59 15.82 -5.04
C SER A 119 -6.86 14.81 -5.92
N THR A 120 -6.00 13.97 -5.34
CA THR A 120 -5.27 12.92 -6.08
C THR A 120 -6.24 11.84 -6.59
N TYR A 121 -7.39 11.68 -5.94
CA TYR A 121 -8.41 10.67 -6.24
C TYR A 121 -9.74 11.29 -6.69
N ALA A 122 -9.76 12.57 -7.04
CA ALA A 122 -11.00 13.31 -7.33
C ALA A 122 -11.82 12.69 -8.48
N ASP A 123 -11.13 12.11 -9.46
CA ASP A 123 -11.75 11.48 -10.64
C ASP A 123 -12.07 9.98 -10.43
N MET A 124 -11.69 9.40 -9.28
CA MET A 124 -11.95 8.00 -9.00
C MET A 124 -13.35 7.78 -8.43
N THR A 125 -14.08 6.85 -9.03
CA THR A 125 -15.40 6.42 -8.57
C THR A 125 -15.29 5.16 -7.71
N LYS A 126 -16.36 4.84 -6.97
CA LYS A 126 -16.50 3.56 -6.26
C LYS A 126 -16.30 2.34 -7.16
N GLU A 127 -16.82 2.41 -8.39
CA GLU A 127 -16.70 1.33 -9.38
C GLU A 127 -15.25 1.15 -9.82
N MET A 128 -14.51 2.24 -10.01
CA MET A 128 -13.09 2.19 -10.34
C MET A 128 -12.28 1.58 -9.19
N VAL A 129 -12.52 1.98 -7.93
CA VAL A 129 -11.86 1.37 -6.75
C VAL A 129 -12.17 -0.12 -6.66
N SER A 130 -13.43 -0.50 -6.87
CA SER A 130 -13.84 -1.91 -6.85
C SER A 130 -13.14 -2.71 -7.95
N THR A 131 -13.02 -2.14 -9.15
CA THR A 131 -12.34 -2.76 -10.29
C THR A 131 -10.85 -2.94 -10.00
N VAL A 132 -10.18 -1.92 -9.47
CA VAL A 132 -8.78 -1.98 -9.06
C VAL A 132 -8.57 -3.07 -8.01
N TYR A 133 -9.43 -3.15 -6.99
CA TYR A 133 -9.40 -4.20 -5.99
C TYR A 133 -9.51 -5.60 -6.62
N GLN A 134 -10.45 -5.82 -7.55
CA GLN A 134 -10.60 -7.13 -8.21
C GLN A 134 -9.36 -7.50 -9.03
N ILE A 135 -8.80 -6.55 -9.80
CA ILE A 135 -7.57 -6.77 -10.57
C ILE A 135 -6.41 -7.13 -9.64
N MET A 136 -6.24 -6.41 -8.52
CA MET A 136 -5.22 -6.72 -7.52
C MET A 136 -5.39 -8.12 -6.93
N LYS A 137 -6.64 -8.49 -6.57
CA LYS A 137 -6.98 -9.79 -5.99
C LYS A 137 -6.76 -10.93 -6.99
N GLU A 138 -7.11 -10.75 -8.26
CA GLU A 138 -6.93 -11.76 -9.30
C GLU A 138 -5.46 -11.99 -9.64
N ASN A 139 -4.69 -10.92 -9.86
CA ASN A 139 -3.26 -11.02 -10.18
C ASN A 139 -2.42 -11.65 -9.05
N SER A 140 -2.93 -11.66 -7.81
CA SER A 140 -2.26 -12.34 -6.68
C SER A 140 -2.38 -13.87 -6.71
N LYS A 141 -3.29 -14.42 -7.50
CA LYS A 141 -3.54 -15.88 -7.58
C LYS A 141 -2.61 -16.58 -8.57
N ASP A 142 -2.09 -15.87 -9.56
CA ASP A 142 -1.36 -16.44 -10.70
C ASP A 142 0.17 -16.55 -10.50
N LYS A 143 0.70 -16.16 -9.34
CA LYS A 143 2.15 -16.21 -9.02
C LYS A 143 2.57 -17.45 -8.20
N LYS A 144 1.87 -18.58 -8.34
CA LYS A 144 2.22 -19.83 -7.65
C LYS A 144 3.19 -20.70 -8.42
#